data_AF-A0A7V9N440-F1
#
_entry.id   AF-A0A7V9N440-F1
#
_cell.length_a   1.000
_cell.length_b   1.000
_cell.length_c   1.000
_cell.angle_alpha   90.00
_cell.angle_beta   90.00
_cell.angle_gamma   90.00
#
_symmetry.space_group_name_H-M   'P 1'
#
loop_
_entity.id
_entity.type
_entity.pdbx_description
1 polymer ?
#
loop_
_entity_poly.entity_id
_entity_poly.type
_entity_poly.pdbx_seq_one_letter_code
_entity_poly.pdbx_strand_id
1 'polypeptide(L)'
;MIERSSNSAQAILEGANYDAINAILDAVETVFLSIAVEHRLRGIETERWRWDQPEIVMSWFPVPRSTDVGKNIRIFVKMGGSTHFICAVESNAWFDEHEGDTIVRHWGNFAGSTVNITDPRTLSALESRLLKERIDRAYDQFSSSTEIAFTQAVRLFSNGHPELIEQDVHLVVE
;
A
#
# COMPACT_ATOMS: atom_id res chain seq x y z
N MET A 1 -2.38 -8.34 -13.30
CA MET A 1 -1.93 -7.55 -14.46
C MET A 1 -2.48 -6.14 -14.29
N ILE A 2 -1.65 -5.18 -13.85
CA ILE A 2 -2.09 -3.78 -13.74
C ILE A 2 -1.92 -3.17 -15.13
N GLU A 3 -3.04 -2.85 -15.78
CA GLU A 3 -3.08 -2.19 -17.09
C GLU A 3 -2.38 -0.83 -17.00
N ARG A 4 -1.11 -0.77 -17.43
CA ARG A 4 -0.32 0.47 -17.54
C ARG A 4 -0.65 1.29 -18.79
N SER A 5 -1.88 1.19 -19.29
CA SER A 5 -2.26 1.61 -20.63
C SER A 5 -3.46 2.58 -20.63
N SER A 6 -3.37 3.68 -19.88
CA SER A 6 -4.33 4.79 -19.97
C SER A 6 -3.76 6.13 -19.49
N ASN A 7 -2.47 6.39 -19.72
CA ASN A 7 -1.69 7.31 -18.88
C ASN A 7 -1.72 8.80 -19.22
N SER A 8 -2.36 9.29 -20.29
CA SER A 8 -2.34 10.73 -20.62
C SER A 8 -3.63 11.45 -20.24
N ALA A 9 -4.78 10.95 -20.67
CA ALA A 9 -6.07 11.55 -20.33
C ALA A 9 -6.37 11.46 -18.82
N GLN A 10 -6.03 10.32 -18.21
CA GLN A 10 -6.22 10.10 -16.79
C GLN A 10 -5.26 10.97 -15.96
N ALA A 11 -3.99 11.10 -16.34
CA ALA A 11 -3.04 11.99 -15.68
C ALA A 11 -3.45 13.47 -15.79
N ILE A 12 -4.02 13.90 -16.92
CA ILE A 12 -4.56 15.26 -17.09
C ILE A 12 -5.78 15.49 -16.18
N LEU A 13 -6.70 14.53 -16.12
CA LEU A 13 -7.87 14.58 -15.25
C LEU A 13 -7.48 14.59 -13.76
N GLU A 14 -6.50 13.79 -13.37
CA GLU A 14 -5.98 13.76 -12.00
C GLU A 14 -5.26 15.07 -11.66
N GLY A 15 -4.49 15.64 -12.59
CA GLY A 15 -3.87 16.96 -12.43
C GLY A 15 -4.89 18.09 -12.23
N ALA A 16 -6.03 18.05 -12.94
CA ALA A 16 -7.11 19.01 -12.75
C ALA A 16 -7.85 18.86 -11.40
N ASN A 17 -7.74 17.69 -10.77
CA ASN A 17 -8.38 17.36 -9.49
C ASN A 17 -7.36 17.23 -8.34
N TYR A 18 -6.16 17.80 -8.50
CA TYR A 18 -5.06 17.66 -7.54
C TYR A 18 -5.46 18.03 -6.10
N ASP A 19 -6.14 19.16 -5.90
CA ASP A 19 -6.59 19.60 -4.57
C ASP A 19 -7.58 18.63 -3.93
N ALA A 20 -8.49 18.07 -4.74
CA ALA A 20 -9.46 17.09 -4.30
C ALA A 20 -8.76 15.78 -3.89
N ILE A 21 -7.81 15.31 -4.71
CA ILE A 21 -7.02 14.12 -4.39
C ILE A 21 -6.23 14.35 -3.10
N ASN A 22 -5.58 15.51 -2.95
CA ASN A 22 -4.83 15.83 -1.72
C ASN A 22 -5.71 15.81 -0.47
N ALA A 23 -6.93 16.34 -0.54
CA ALA A 23 -7.86 16.29 0.59
C ALA A 23 -8.20 14.83 1.00
N ILE A 24 -8.33 13.93 0.03
CA ILE A 24 -8.49 12.49 0.29
C ILE A 24 -7.21 11.92 0.94
N LEU A 25 -6.04 12.23 0.39
CA LEU A 25 -4.76 11.73 0.93
C LEU A 25 -4.49 12.24 2.36
N ASP A 26 -4.90 13.48 2.69
CA ASP A 26 -4.83 14.02 4.05
C ASP A 26 -5.74 13.27 5.02
N ALA A 27 -6.96 12.92 4.59
CA ALA A 27 -7.86 12.09 5.37
C ALA A 27 -7.28 10.68 5.60
N VAL A 28 -6.67 10.09 4.57
CA VAL A 28 -5.98 8.80 4.68
C VAL A 28 -4.81 8.87 5.64
N GLU A 29 -3.95 9.89 5.54
CA GLU A 29 -2.80 10.05 6.43
C GLU A 29 -3.24 10.18 7.89
N THR A 30 -4.35 10.88 8.13
CA THR A 30 -4.95 10.95 9.48
C THR A 30 -5.32 9.57 10.00
N VAL A 31 -5.87 8.69 9.15
CA VAL A 31 -6.16 7.29 9.52
C VAL A 31 -4.86 6.52 9.77
N PHE A 32 -3.86 6.65 8.92
CA PHE A 32 -2.53 6.02 9.11
C PHE A 32 -1.91 6.40 10.45
N LEU A 33 -1.91 7.69 10.78
CA LEU A 33 -1.41 8.17 12.08
C LEU A 33 -2.24 7.64 13.26
N SER A 34 -3.56 7.48 13.10
CA SER A 34 -4.40 6.84 14.12
C SER A 34 -4.00 5.38 14.35
N ILE A 35 -3.81 4.60 13.29
CA ILE A 35 -3.40 3.19 13.36
C ILE A 35 -2.01 3.07 13.98
N ALA A 36 -1.08 3.92 13.55
CA ALA A 36 0.26 4.01 14.11
C ALA A 36 0.24 4.17 15.64
N VAL A 37 -0.58 5.07 16.14
CA VAL A 37 -0.76 5.33 17.58
C VAL A 37 -1.45 4.16 18.27
N GLU A 38 -2.55 3.68 17.71
CA GLU A 38 -3.37 2.57 18.26
C GLU A 38 -2.52 1.30 18.47
N HIS A 39 -1.68 0.97 17.50
CA HIS A 39 -0.84 -0.23 17.51
C HIS A 39 0.61 0.00 17.97
N ARG A 40 0.95 1.23 18.38
CA ARG A 40 2.30 1.62 18.86
C ARG A 40 3.42 1.27 17.87
N LEU A 41 3.16 1.47 16.59
CA LEU A 41 4.13 1.22 15.53
C LEU A 41 5.32 2.18 15.67
N ARG A 42 6.53 1.72 15.30
CA ARG A 42 7.77 2.50 15.34
C ARG A 42 8.44 2.46 13.97
N GLY A 43 9.24 3.49 13.65
CA GLY A 43 9.95 3.54 12.36
C GLY A 43 8.99 3.58 11.18
N ILE A 44 7.91 4.35 11.31
CA ILE A 44 6.90 4.48 10.27
C ILE A 44 7.41 5.49 9.25
N GLU A 45 7.36 5.09 7.99
CA GLU A 45 7.63 5.96 6.85
C GLU A 45 6.33 6.17 6.10
N THR A 46 6.04 7.42 5.74
CA THR A 46 4.88 7.75 4.91
C THR A 46 5.35 8.46 3.66
N GLU A 47 5.04 7.87 2.52
CA GLU A 47 5.38 8.40 1.21
C GLU A 47 4.09 8.81 0.49
N ARG A 48 4.08 10.00 -0.10
CA ARG A 48 2.97 10.55 -0.86
C ARG A 48 3.39 10.79 -2.29
N TRP A 49 2.46 10.62 -3.23
CA TRP A 49 2.59 10.93 -4.65
C TRP A 49 3.75 10.23 -5.34
N ARG A 50 3.44 9.11 -5.99
CA ARG A 50 4.34 8.57 -7.01
C ARG A 50 4.19 9.42 -8.27
N TRP A 51 5.31 9.66 -8.96
CA TRP A 51 5.38 10.51 -10.15
C TRP A 51 4.42 10.09 -11.28
N ASP A 52 3.89 8.86 -11.24
CA ASP A 52 2.95 8.29 -12.20
C ASP A 52 1.52 8.11 -11.66
N GLN A 53 1.27 8.22 -10.35
CA GLN A 53 -0.06 8.05 -9.79
C GLN A 53 -0.29 8.68 -8.39
N PRO A 54 -1.50 9.20 -8.14
CA PRO A 54 -1.94 9.66 -6.83
C PRO A 54 -2.04 8.51 -5.82
N GLU A 55 -1.11 8.48 -4.87
CA GLU A 55 -1.08 7.48 -3.81
C GLU A 55 -0.47 8.00 -2.51
N ILE A 56 -0.75 7.28 -1.44
CA ILE A 56 -0.05 7.39 -0.17
C ILE A 56 0.23 5.99 0.37
N VAL A 57 1.44 5.80 0.89
CA VAL A 57 1.94 4.54 1.43
C VAL A 57 2.41 4.77 2.85
N MET A 58 1.95 3.96 3.79
CA MET A 58 2.54 3.86 5.12
C MET A 58 3.29 2.54 5.22
N SER A 59 4.60 2.62 5.38
CA SER A 59 5.49 1.47 5.59
C SER A 59 5.93 1.41 7.03
N TRP A 60 6.08 0.20 7.56
CA TRP A 60 6.69 -0.02 8.87
C TRP A 60 7.47 -1.33 8.88
N PHE A 61 8.51 -1.35 9.68
CA PHE A 61 9.18 -2.58 10.05
C PHE A 61 8.63 -3.05 11.41
N PRO A 62 8.47 -4.36 11.62
CA PRO A 62 8.29 -4.89 12.96
C PRO A 62 9.49 -4.47 13.83
N VAL A 63 9.29 -4.46 15.15
CA VAL A 63 10.39 -4.35 16.11
C VAL A 63 11.44 -5.40 15.72
N PRO A 64 12.75 -5.07 15.70
CA PRO A 64 13.78 -5.98 15.21
C PRO A 64 13.62 -7.38 15.79
N ARG A 65 13.40 -8.36 14.91
CA ARG A 65 13.30 -9.80 15.22
C ARG A 65 14.25 -10.56 14.29
N SER A 66 14.37 -11.87 14.48
CA SER A 66 15.24 -12.75 13.68
C SER A 66 14.94 -12.73 12.17
N THR A 67 13.72 -12.35 11.78
CA THR A 67 13.32 -12.21 10.37
C THR A 67 12.63 -10.86 10.15
N ASP A 68 13.33 -9.94 9.49
CA ASP A 68 12.79 -8.60 9.20
C ASP A 68 11.82 -8.67 8.01
N VAL A 69 10.53 -8.85 8.32
CA VAL A 69 9.44 -8.76 7.34
C VAL A 69 8.93 -7.31 7.27
N GLY A 70 9.27 -6.59 6.21
CA GLY A 70 8.73 -5.26 5.96
C GLY A 70 7.24 -5.33 5.59
N LYS A 71 6.47 -4.33 6.02
CA LYS A 71 5.03 -4.25 5.76
C LYS A 71 4.65 -2.85 5.31
N ASN A 72 3.65 -2.74 4.43
CA ASN A 72 3.06 -1.45 4.09
C ASN A 72 1.56 -1.55 3.82
N ILE A 73 0.88 -0.42 3.97
CA ILE A 73 -0.47 -0.21 3.47
C ILE A 73 -0.39 0.92 2.45
N ARG A 74 -1.00 0.71 1.30
CA ARG A 74 -1.06 1.64 0.18
C ARG A 74 -2.50 1.99 -0.10
N ILE A 75 -2.75 3.28 -0.31
CA ILE A 75 -4.00 3.79 -0.86
C ILE A 75 -3.73 4.45 -2.19
N PHE A 76 -4.43 3.99 -3.22
CA PHE A 76 -4.45 4.59 -4.55
C PHE A 76 -5.77 5.31 -4.77
N VAL A 77 -5.74 6.53 -5.31
CA VAL A 77 -6.94 7.34 -5.52
C VAL A 77 -7.11 7.62 -7.01
N LYS A 78 -8.12 7.05 -7.66
CA LYS A 78 -8.45 7.40 -9.06
C LYS A 78 -9.80 8.09 -9.18
N MET A 79 -10.01 8.77 -10.30
CA MET A 79 -11.35 9.15 -10.72
C MET A 79 -12.17 7.90 -11.07
N GLY A 80 -13.36 7.75 -10.47
CA GLY A 80 -14.33 6.71 -10.84
C GLY A 80 -15.32 7.13 -11.91
N GLY A 81 -15.15 8.34 -12.44
CA GLY A 81 -16.05 9.00 -13.37
C GLY A 81 -15.88 10.51 -13.26
N SER A 82 -16.90 11.29 -13.62
CA SER A 82 -16.87 12.75 -13.48
C SER A 82 -17.23 13.26 -12.08
N THR A 83 -17.80 12.42 -11.22
CA THR A 83 -18.48 12.86 -9.98
C THR A 83 -17.95 12.23 -8.70
N HIS A 84 -17.02 11.27 -8.78
CA HIS A 84 -16.51 10.59 -7.59
C HIS A 84 -15.08 10.07 -7.79
N PHE A 85 -14.43 9.84 -6.67
CA PHE A 85 -13.11 9.23 -6.56
C PHE A 85 -13.26 7.81 -6.00
N ILE A 86 -12.35 6.93 -6.41
CA ILE A 86 -12.25 5.56 -5.93
C ILE A 86 -10.92 5.45 -5.21
N CYS A 87 -10.99 5.19 -3.90
CA CYS A 87 -9.85 4.87 -3.07
C CYS A 87 -9.70 3.34 -3.00
N ALA A 88 -8.68 2.78 -3.63
CA ALA A 88 -8.35 1.36 -3.52
C ALA A 88 -7.33 1.17 -2.40
N VAL A 89 -7.58 0.21 -1.52
CA VAL A 89 -6.69 -0.14 -0.40
C VAL A 89 -5.94 -1.41 -0.73
N GLU A 90 -4.63 -1.40 -0.54
CA GLU A 90 -3.77 -2.58 -0.67
C GLU A 90 -2.88 -2.68 0.56
N SER A 91 -2.58 -3.90 0.98
CA SER A 91 -1.56 -4.19 1.99
C SER A 91 -0.50 -5.07 1.36
N ASN A 92 0.74 -4.89 1.78
CA ASN A 92 1.86 -5.70 1.31
C ASN A 92 2.75 -6.13 2.47
N ALA A 93 3.37 -7.29 2.31
CA ALA A 93 4.49 -7.74 3.11
C ALA A 93 5.63 -8.14 2.18
N TRP A 94 6.86 -7.86 2.57
CA TRP A 94 8.04 -8.35 1.86
C TRP A 94 9.11 -8.86 2.81
N PHE A 95 9.89 -9.80 2.32
CA PHE A 95 11.04 -10.37 3.02
C PHE A 95 12.19 -10.52 2.03
N ASP A 96 13.40 -10.15 2.46
CA ASP A 96 14.60 -10.20 1.64
C ASP A 96 15.50 -11.35 2.09
N GLU A 97 15.62 -12.36 1.23
CA GLU A 97 16.53 -13.48 1.39
C GLU A 97 17.86 -13.18 0.69
N HIS A 98 18.98 -13.45 1.35
CA HIS A 98 20.31 -13.22 0.77
C HIS A 98 20.88 -14.53 0.23
N GLU A 99 21.09 -14.59 -1.08
CA GLU A 99 21.72 -15.71 -1.79
C GLU A 99 23.08 -15.26 -2.34
N GLY A 100 24.14 -15.36 -1.53
CA GLY A 100 25.46 -14.86 -1.89
C GLY A 100 25.46 -13.34 -2.08
N ASP A 101 25.81 -12.87 -3.29
CA ASP A 101 25.80 -11.45 -3.66
C ASP A 101 24.46 -10.97 -4.25
N THR A 102 23.42 -11.82 -4.20
CA THR A 102 22.08 -11.50 -4.73
C THR A 102 21.06 -11.44 -3.60
N ILE A 103 20.04 -10.62 -3.81
CA ILE A 103 18.89 -10.52 -2.90
C ILE A 103 17.67 -11.09 -3.62
N VAL A 104 17.00 -12.05 -3.01
CA VAL A 104 15.69 -12.52 -3.46
C VAL A 104 14.63 -11.87 -2.58
N ARG A 105 13.86 -10.95 -3.15
CA ARG A 105 12.74 -10.31 -2.47
C ARG A 105 11.47 -11.11 -2.70
N HIS A 106 10.93 -11.68 -1.63
CA HIS A 106 9.63 -12.33 -1.60
C HIS A 106 8.54 -11.30 -1.27
N TRP A 107 7.38 -11.39 -1.92
CA TRP A 107 6.29 -10.41 -1.81
C TRP A 107 4.93 -11.10 -1.62
N GLY A 108 4.18 -10.63 -0.62
CA GLY A 108 2.81 -11.00 -0.35
C GLY A 108 1.92 -9.77 -0.56
N ASN A 109 0.85 -9.92 -1.31
CA ASN A 109 -0.09 -8.84 -1.59
C ASN A 109 -1.49 -9.21 -1.11
N PHE A 110 -2.14 -8.25 -0.49
CA PHE A 110 -3.56 -8.29 -0.22
C PHE A 110 -4.23 -7.10 -0.90
N ALA A 111 -5.00 -7.39 -1.95
CA ALA A 111 -5.89 -6.43 -2.55
C ALA A 111 -7.12 -6.26 -1.65
N GLY A 112 -7.18 -5.12 -0.95
CA GLY A 112 -8.33 -4.75 -0.15
C GLY A 112 -9.52 -4.31 -1.01
N SER A 113 -10.56 -3.83 -0.34
CA SER A 113 -11.74 -3.28 -1.01
C SER A 113 -11.54 -1.81 -1.40
N THR A 114 -12.40 -1.32 -2.28
CA THR A 114 -12.45 0.09 -2.64
C THR A 114 -13.45 0.87 -1.78
N VAL A 115 -13.24 2.18 -1.64
CA VAL A 115 -14.19 3.13 -1.06
C VAL A 115 -14.45 4.21 -2.10
N ASN A 116 -15.72 4.52 -2.35
CA ASN A 116 -16.10 5.62 -3.23
C ASN A 116 -16.22 6.89 -2.39
N ILE A 117 -15.54 7.96 -2.82
CA ILE A 117 -15.59 9.28 -2.20
C ILE A 117 -16.29 10.22 -3.17
N THR A 118 -17.43 10.74 -2.74
CA THR A 118 -18.30 11.62 -3.53
C THR A 118 -17.92 13.09 -3.35
N ASP A 119 -17.56 13.50 -2.13
CA ASP A 119 -17.02 14.83 -1.84
C ASP A 119 -15.63 14.71 -1.18
N PRO A 120 -14.54 14.95 -1.94
CA PRO A 120 -13.18 14.86 -1.42
C PRO A 120 -12.84 15.96 -0.41
N ARG A 121 -13.51 17.13 -0.46
CA ARG A 121 -13.21 18.26 0.43
C ARG A 121 -13.88 18.11 1.78
N THR A 122 -14.95 17.33 1.85
CA THR A 122 -15.69 17.09 3.08
C THR A 122 -16.21 15.66 3.07
N LEU A 123 -15.33 14.72 3.40
CA LEU A 123 -15.72 13.32 3.55
C LEU A 123 -16.87 13.24 4.56
N SER A 124 -17.96 12.61 4.15
CA SER A 124 -19.06 12.31 5.06
C SER A 124 -18.57 11.41 6.20
N ALA A 125 -19.32 11.39 7.31
CA ALA A 125 -19.04 10.49 8.42
C ALA A 125 -19.04 9.01 7.98
N LEU A 126 -19.89 8.66 7.01
CA LEU A 126 -19.94 7.32 6.43
C LEU A 126 -18.68 7.00 5.62
N GLU A 127 -18.26 7.89 4.72
CA GLU A 127 -17.05 7.71 3.90
C GLU A 127 -15.80 7.60 4.78
N SER A 128 -15.68 8.48 5.79
CA SER A 128 -14.57 8.46 6.75
C SER A 128 -14.52 7.15 7.52
N ARG A 129 -15.67 6.66 8.00
CA ARG A 129 -15.77 5.38 8.71
C ARG A 129 -15.39 4.21 7.80
N LEU A 130 -15.93 4.17 6.58
CA LEU A 130 -15.63 3.10 5.61
C LEU A 130 -14.15 3.09 5.25
N LEU A 131 -13.54 4.27 5.02
CA LEU A 131 -12.12 4.40 4.74
C LEU A 131 -11.28 3.83 5.88
N LYS A 132 -11.56 4.23 7.13
CA LYS A 132 -10.88 3.66 8.31
C LYS A 132 -11.04 2.16 8.38
N GLU A 133 -12.26 1.63 8.27
CA GLU A 133 -12.54 0.20 8.33
C GLU A 133 -11.78 -0.61 7.25
N ARG A 134 -11.60 -0.06 6.05
CA ARG A 134 -10.83 -0.72 4.99
C ARG A 134 -9.34 -0.71 5.30
N ILE A 135 -8.81 0.40 5.81
CA ILE A 135 -7.40 0.51 6.17
C ILE A 135 -7.08 -0.39 7.37
N ASP A 136 -7.91 -0.41 8.41
CA ASP A 136 -7.76 -1.30 9.57
C ASP A 136 -7.73 -2.77 9.10
N ARG A 137 -8.66 -3.17 8.23
CA ARG A 137 -8.68 -4.55 7.68
C ARG A 137 -7.41 -4.87 6.89
N ALA A 138 -6.89 -3.91 6.12
CA ALA A 138 -5.66 -4.07 5.36
C ALA A 138 -4.43 -4.18 6.29
N TYR A 139 -4.41 -3.43 7.38
CA TYR A 139 -3.41 -3.54 8.44
C TYR A 139 -3.43 -4.94 9.05
N ASP A 140 -4.60 -5.41 9.50
CA ASP A 140 -4.77 -6.69 10.22
C ASP A 140 -4.27 -7.89 9.43
N GLN A 141 -4.40 -7.86 8.10
CA GLN A 141 -4.04 -8.95 7.20
C GLN A 141 -2.58 -9.42 7.37
N PHE A 142 -1.64 -8.49 7.57
CA PHE A 142 -0.22 -8.85 7.77
C PHE A 142 0.27 -8.53 9.16
N SER A 143 -0.37 -7.63 9.92
CA SER A 143 0.09 -7.27 11.26
C SER A 143 -0.15 -8.39 12.29
N SER A 144 -1.27 -9.12 12.16
CA SER A 144 -1.69 -10.17 13.10
C SER A 144 -1.33 -11.59 12.65
N SER A 145 -0.86 -11.75 11.42
CA SER A 145 -0.59 -13.05 10.81
C SER A 145 0.69 -13.68 11.38
N THR A 146 0.55 -14.87 11.95
CA THR A 146 1.66 -15.73 12.40
C THR A 146 2.33 -16.45 11.22
N GLU A 147 1.66 -16.50 10.08
CA GLU A 147 2.16 -17.07 8.84
C GLU A 147 1.81 -16.14 7.69
N ILE A 148 2.81 -15.79 6.87
CA ILE A 148 2.63 -14.97 5.68
C ILE A 148 3.02 -15.80 4.47
N ALA A 149 2.06 -15.93 3.53
CA ALA A 149 2.31 -16.50 2.22
C ALA A 149 2.81 -15.41 1.27
N PHE A 150 4.05 -15.58 0.79
CA PHE A 150 4.63 -14.80 -0.29
C PHE A 150 4.45 -15.58 -1.58
N THR A 151 3.67 -15.02 -2.50
CA THR A 151 3.26 -15.68 -3.76
C THR A 151 4.01 -15.15 -4.98
N GLN A 152 4.93 -14.21 -4.75
CA GLN A 152 5.72 -13.56 -5.79
C GLN A 152 7.13 -13.40 -5.27
N ALA A 153 8.11 -13.53 -6.15
CA ALA A 153 9.49 -13.23 -5.82
C ALA A 153 10.23 -12.58 -6.99
N VAL A 154 11.19 -11.72 -6.65
CA VAL A 154 12.08 -11.07 -7.61
C VAL A 154 13.51 -11.23 -7.12
N ARG A 155 14.36 -11.79 -7.97
CA ARG A 155 15.80 -11.80 -7.74
C ARG A 155 16.41 -10.48 -8.22
N LEU A 156 17.14 -9.83 -7.34
CA LEU A 156 17.86 -8.58 -7.55
C LEU A 156 19.35 -8.89 -7.65
N PHE A 157 19.88 -8.75 -8.86
CA PHE A 157 21.31 -8.89 -9.11
C PHE A 157 22.05 -7.58 -8.78
N SER A 158 23.34 -7.69 -8.47
CA SER A 158 24.21 -6.54 -8.19
C SER A 158 24.34 -5.54 -9.36
N ASN A 159 23.99 -5.96 -10.57
CA ASN A 159 23.92 -5.11 -11.77
C ASN A 159 22.60 -4.31 -11.89
N GLY A 160 21.68 -4.46 -10.92
CA GLY A 160 20.40 -3.75 -10.87
C GLY A 160 19.29 -4.33 -11.75
N HIS A 161 19.52 -5.44 -12.45
CA HIS A 161 18.48 -6.09 -13.24
C HIS A 161 17.61 -7.00 -12.34
N PRO A 162 16.28 -6.79 -12.30
CA PRO A 162 15.38 -7.71 -11.61
C PRO A 162 14.98 -8.88 -12.52
N GLU A 163 14.93 -10.09 -11.95
CA GLU A 163 14.37 -11.29 -12.58
C GLU A 163 13.17 -11.78 -11.76
N LEU A 164 12.01 -11.91 -12.41
CA LEU A 164 10.83 -12.51 -11.78
C LEU A 164 11.06 -14.02 -11.64
N ILE A 165 10.82 -14.55 -10.45
CA ILE A 165 10.89 -15.98 -10.18
C ILE A 165 9.55 -16.45 -9.58
N GLU A 166 9.05 -17.58 -10.05
CA GLU A 166 7.88 -18.22 -9.46
C GLU A 166 8.35 -19.09 -8.28
N GLN A 167 8.16 -18.56 -7.07
CA GLN A 167 8.49 -19.26 -5.84
C GLN A 167 7.47 -18.87 -4.77
N ASP A 168 6.74 -19.87 -4.26
CA ASP A 168 5.86 -19.69 -3.12
C ASP A 168 6.65 -19.95 -1.83
N VAL A 169 6.69 -18.95 -0.95
CA VAL A 169 7.35 -19.06 0.35
C VAL A 169 6.34 -18.80 1.46
N HIS A 170 6.27 -19.74 2.40
CA HIS A 170 5.50 -19.59 3.63
C HIS A 170 6.46 -19.28 4.76
N LEU A 171 6.36 -18.08 5.31
CA LEU A 171 7.19 -17.67 6.44
C LEU A 171 6.36 -17.64 7.70
N VAL A 172 6.83 -18.38 8.72
CA VAL A 172 6.33 -18.25 10.08
C VAL A 172 6.99 -17.05 10.72
N VAL A 173 6.19 -16.08 11.13
CA VAL A 173 6.65 -14.83 11.76
C VAL A 173 6.43 -14.97 13.26
N GLU A 174 7.52 -15.26 13.99
CA GLU A 174 7.53 -15.32 15.47
C GLU A 174 7.39 -13.94 16.10
#